data_AF-A0A498J4C5-F1
#
_entry.id   AF-A0A498J4C5-F1
#
_cell.length_a   1.000
_cell.length_b   1.000
_cell.length_c   1.000
_cell.angle_alpha   90.00
_cell.angle_beta   90.00
_cell.angle_gamma   90.00
#
_symmetry.space_group_name_H-M   'P 1'
#
loop_
_entity.id
_entity.type
_entity.pdbx_description
1 polymer ?
#
loop_
_entity_poly.entity_id
_entity_poly.type
_entity_poly.pdbx_seq_one_letter_code
_entity_poly.pdbx_strand_id
1 'polypeptide(L)'
;MGTAATPKSSNDSLNIFWEPYDETEVHHVHLHFAEVEKLQPNQSRQFNITTNGELCYGTLAPDYLSTTTIFCTAESLSGPGVENNFSIIKTGSSTLPPILNAYEIYEVKEFLISDTNQDDVEAITNVKSTYNIEKNWQGDPCNPQVYSWDGLNCSYHGNDPPRIISLNLSSSGLEG
;
A
#
# COMPACT_ATOMS: atom_id res chain seq x y z
N MET A 1 16.28 -12.30 0.61
CA MET A 1 16.36 -11.41 1.78
C MET A 1 17.49 -11.91 2.68
N GLY A 2 18.37 -11.03 3.18
CA GLY A 2 19.57 -11.43 3.96
C GLY A 2 19.66 -10.81 5.36
N THR A 3 18.68 -10.00 5.73
CA THR A 3 18.59 -9.30 7.02
C THR A 3 17.18 -9.44 7.57
N ALA A 4 17.04 -9.42 8.90
CA ALA A 4 15.74 -9.42 9.57
C ALA A 4 15.83 -8.69 10.92
N ALA A 5 14.72 -8.08 11.34
CA ALA A 5 14.53 -7.57 12.68
C ALA A 5 13.98 -8.67 13.59
N THR A 6 14.36 -8.65 14.86
CA THR A 6 13.84 -9.54 15.92
C THR A 6 13.69 -8.73 17.22
N PRO A 7 12.73 -9.06 18.09
CA PRO A 7 12.65 -8.48 19.43
C PRO A 7 13.92 -8.77 20.24
N LYS A 8 14.23 -7.88 21.17
CA LYS A 8 15.39 -8.00 22.07
C LYS A 8 15.22 -9.16 23.05
N SER A 9 14.00 -9.35 23.56
CA SER A 9 13.68 -10.48 24.45
C SER A 9 13.06 -11.61 23.65
N SER A 10 13.41 -12.85 24.01
CA SER A 10 13.04 -14.05 23.24
C SER A 10 11.56 -14.38 23.21
N ASN A 11 10.75 -13.77 24.08
CA ASN A 11 9.31 -13.98 24.19
C ASN A 11 8.49 -12.73 23.85
N ASP A 12 9.15 -11.63 23.48
CA ASP A 12 8.45 -10.42 23.06
C ASP A 12 7.90 -10.59 21.64
N SER A 13 6.84 -9.85 21.34
CA SER A 13 6.29 -9.71 19.98
C SER A 13 7.01 -8.61 19.22
N LEU A 14 7.05 -8.69 17.89
CA LEU A 14 7.27 -7.49 17.07
C LEU A 14 5.94 -6.78 16.89
N ASN A 15 5.88 -5.50 17.23
CA ASN A 15 4.69 -4.67 17.05
C ASN A 15 5.09 -3.44 16.24
N ILE A 16 4.36 -3.17 15.17
CA ILE A 16 4.50 -1.97 14.36
C ILE A 16 3.17 -1.24 14.42
N PHE A 17 3.23 0.05 14.70
CA PHE A 17 2.07 0.93 14.84
C PHE A 17 2.12 2.02 13.79
N TRP A 18 0.95 2.42 13.30
CA TRP A 18 0.80 3.60 12.45
C TRP A 18 -0.53 4.30 12.77
N GLU A 19 -0.51 5.62 12.65
CA GLU A 19 -1.71 6.44 12.81
C GLU A 19 -2.49 6.42 11.48
N PRO A 20 -3.76 5.98 11.46
CA PRO A 20 -4.63 6.23 10.31
C PRO A 20 -4.93 7.72 10.19
N TYR A 21 -5.15 8.19 8.96
CA TYR A 21 -5.54 9.59 8.74
C TYR A 21 -7.07 9.77 8.87
N ASP A 22 -7.86 8.73 8.56
CA ASP A 22 -9.31 8.66 8.76
C ASP A 22 -9.72 7.32 9.42
N GLU A 23 -10.75 7.35 10.26
CA GLU A 23 -11.31 6.18 10.96
C GLU A 23 -11.91 5.12 10.02
N THR A 24 -12.09 5.45 8.75
CA THR A 24 -12.66 4.57 7.71
C THR A 24 -11.61 3.95 6.78
N GLU A 25 -10.32 4.24 6.99
CA GLU A 25 -9.26 3.75 6.09
C GLU A 25 -9.06 2.24 6.19
N VAL A 26 -8.98 1.61 5.03
CA VAL A 26 -8.54 0.22 4.91
C VAL A 26 -7.09 0.21 4.45
N HIS A 27 -6.26 -0.60 5.09
CA HIS A 27 -4.87 -0.77 4.74
C HIS A 27 -4.58 -2.19 4.24
N HIS A 28 -3.77 -2.29 3.19
CA HIS A 28 -3.17 -3.51 2.70
C HIS A 28 -1.75 -3.62 3.26
N VAL A 29 -1.51 -4.64 4.07
CA VAL A 29 -0.23 -4.87 4.73
C VAL A 29 0.43 -6.10 4.10
N HIS A 30 1.62 -5.92 3.54
CA HIS A 30 2.45 -7.00 3.04
C HIS A 30 3.63 -7.19 3.99
N LEU A 31 3.77 -8.40 4.52
CA LEU A 31 4.84 -8.77 5.44
C LEU A 31 5.74 -9.80 4.77
N HIS A 32 7.03 -9.52 4.75
CA HIS A 32 8.00 -10.36 4.08
C HIS A 32 8.90 -11.09 5.07
N PHE A 33 9.03 -12.39 4.86
CA PHE A 33 9.76 -13.29 5.72
C PHE A 33 10.72 -14.17 4.92
N ALA A 34 11.90 -14.37 5.48
CA ALA A 34 12.86 -15.40 5.10
C ALA A 34 13.70 -15.72 6.34
N GLU A 35 13.83 -16.99 6.69
CA GLU A 35 14.69 -17.37 7.81
C GLU A 35 16.16 -17.10 7.43
N VAL A 36 16.83 -16.28 8.24
CA VAL A 36 18.21 -15.83 7.98
C VAL A 36 19.23 -16.67 8.74
N GLU A 37 18.78 -17.47 9.71
CA GLU A 37 19.61 -18.39 10.50
C GLU A 37 19.36 -19.83 10.08
N LYS A 38 20.43 -20.62 9.88
CA LYS A 38 20.27 -22.06 9.67
C LYS A 38 19.97 -22.74 11.01
N LEU A 39 18.69 -23.01 11.25
CA LEU A 39 18.20 -23.56 12.53
C LEU A 39 18.78 -24.95 12.81
N GLN A 40 19.19 -25.17 14.06
CA GLN A 40 19.58 -26.49 14.55
C GLN A 40 18.33 -27.39 14.76
N PRO A 41 18.47 -28.72 14.85
CA PRO A 41 17.34 -29.63 15.00
C PRO A 41 16.43 -29.37 16.23
N ASN A 42 16.97 -28.75 17.27
CA ASN A 42 16.24 -28.36 18.48
C ASN A 42 15.73 -26.91 18.46
N GLN A 43 15.95 -26.19 17.35
CA GLN A 43 15.50 -24.82 17.16
C GLN A 43 14.35 -24.79 16.16
N SER A 44 13.33 -24.02 16.53
CA SER A 44 12.19 -23.70 15.71
C SER A 44 11.93 -22.20 15.80
N ARG A 45 11.53 -21.62 14.67
CA ARG A 45 10.94 -20.28 14.60
C ARG A 45 9.54 -20.39 14.00
N GLN A 46 8.55 -20.18 14.84
CA GLN A 46 7.13 -20.21 14.47
C GLN A 46 6.40 -19.03 15.13
N PHE A 47 5.56 -18.35 14.37
CA PHE A 47 4.83 -17.19 14.86
C PHE A 47 3.48 -17.01 14.17
N ASN A 48 2.56 -16.34 14.85
CA ASN A 48 1.29 -15.88 14.32
C ASN A 48 1.40 -14.39 13.96
N ILE A 49 0.56 -13.95 13.04
CA ILE A 49 0.46 -12.55 12.63
C ILE A 49 -0.96 -12.07 12.93
N THR A 50 -1.06 -10.96 13.65
CA THR A 50 -2.34 -10.29 13.92
C THR A 50 -2.33 -8.89 13.36
N THR A 51 -3.50 -8.39 12.97
CA THR A 51 -3.76 -7.00 12.59
C THR A 51 -4.84 -6.46 13.50
N ASN A 52 -4.58 -5.34 14.19
CA ASN A 52 -5.52 -4.74 15.13
C ASN A 52 -6.07 -5.73 16.18
N GLY A 53 -5.21 -6.66 16.62
CA GLY A 53 -5.55 -7.71 17.59
C GLY A 53 -6.27 -8.94 17.01
N GLU A 54 -6.71 -8.89 15.75
CA GLU A 54 -7.35 -10.02 15.07
C GLU A 54 -6.35 -10.87 14.30
N LEU A 55 -6.58 -12.18 14.23
CA LEU A 55 -5.68 -13.10 13.53
C LEU A 55 -5.74 -12.89 12.01
N CYS A 56 -4.65 -12.37 11.43
CA CYS A 56 -4.48 -12.34 9.99
C CYS A 56 -3.97 -13.69 9.46
N TYR A 57 -2.89 -14.21 10.03
CA TYR A 57 -2.25 -15.43 9.56
C TYR A 57 -1.75 -16.29 10.71
N GLY A 58 -2.18 -17.56 10.72
CA GLY A 58 -1.81 -18.54 11.73
C GLY A 58 -0.57 -19.34 11.37
N THR A 59 0.34 -19.47 12.33
CA THR A 59 1.51 -20.35 12.36
C THR A 59 2.32 -20.34 11.07
N LEU A 60 3.13 -19.30 10.90
CA LEU A 60 4.17 -19.23 9.87
C LEU A 60 5.49 -19.80 10.41
N ALA A 61 6.12 -20.67 9.63
CA ALA A 61 7.51 -21.08 9.78
C ALA A 61 8.26 -20.68 8.49
N PRO A 62 9.07 -19.61 8.50
CA PRO A 62 9.78 -19.19 7.30
C PRO A 62 10.90 -20.18 6.94
N ASP A 63 11.06 -20.46 5.65
CA ASP A 63 12.11 -21.32 5.13
C ASP A 63 13.45 -20.57 5.04
N TYR A 64 14.56 -21.30 5.21
CA TYR A 64 15.90 -20.71 5.18
C TYR A 64 16.22 -20.10 3.82
N LEU A 65 16.46 -18.78 3.80
CA LEU A 65 16.74 -17.95 2.62
C LEU A 65 15.68 -18.01 1.50
N SER A 66 14.50 -18.56 1.78
CA SER A 66 13.36 -18.55 0.86
C SER A 66 12.35 -17.49 1.31
N THR A 67 11.87 -16.70 0.36
CA THR A 67 10.99 -15.57 0.65
C THR A 67 9.53 -16.01 0.65
N THR A 68 8.83 -15.69 1.73
CA THR A 68 7.37 -15.81 1.86
C THR A 68 6.80 -14.44 2.15
N THR A 69 5.77 -14.05 1.40
CA THR A 69 5.02 -12.81 1.63
C THR A 69 3.64 -13.16 2.15
N ILE A 70 3.25 -12.57 3.27
CA ILE A 70 1.91 -12.66 3.83
C ILE A 70 1.19 -11.35 3.55
N PHE A 71 -0.03 -11.46 3.04
CA PHE A 71 -0.94 -10.34 2.85
C PHE A 71 -1.98 -10.32 3.98
N CYS A 72 -2.16 -9.16 4.58
CA CYS A 72 -3.18 -8.89 5.59
C CYS A 72 -3.97 -7.64 5.21
N THR A 73 -5.25 -7.62 5.57
CA THR A 73 -6.06 -6.39 5.56
C THR A 73 -6.17 -5.87 6.99
N ALA A 74 -5.90 -4.59 7.17
CA ALA A 74 -6.12 -3.90 8.44
C ALA A 74 -7.17 -2.81 8.23
N GLU A 75 -8.37 -3.05 8.74
CA GLU A 75 -9.42 -2.03 8.79
C GLU A 75 -9.16 -1.12 9.98
N SER A 76 -9.21 0.20 9.77
CA SER A 76 -8.91 1.15 10.84
C SER A 76 -9.88 1.00 12.00
N LEU A 77 -9.31 0.99 13.21
CA LEU A 77 -10.11 1.00 14.42
C LEU A 77 -10.72 2.40 14.62
N SER A 78 -12.03 2.47 14.85
CA SER A 78 -12.72 3.75 15.07
C SER A 78 -12.45 4.30 16.47
N GLY A 79 -12.16 5.60 16.57
CA GLY A 79 -12.11 6.35 17.83
C GLY A 79 -10.86 7.23 18.00
N PRO A 80 -10.92 8.30 18.82
CA PRO A 80 -9.80 9.20 19.03
C PRO A 80 -8.60 8.51 19.69
N GLY A 81 -7.42 8.64 19.07
CA GLY A 81 -6.15 8.14 19.62
C GLY A 81 -5.92 6.64 19.44
N VAL A 82 -6.62 6.00 18.49
CA VAL A 82 -6.41 4.59 18.17
C VAL A 82 -5.39 4.47 17.03
N GLU A 83 -4.31 3.73 17.29
CA GLU A 83 -3.31 3.38 16.29
C GLU A 83 -3.63 2.02 15.68
N ASN A 84 -3.47 1.91 14.37
CA ASN A 84 -3.45 0.63 13.71
C ASN A 84 -2.15 -0.10 14.04
N ASN A 85 -2.21 -1.43 14.08
CA ASN A 85 -1.02 -2.24 14.26
C ASN A 85 -1.07 -3.56 13.52
N PHE A 86 0.13 -4.10 13.33
CA PHE A 86 0.29 -5.53 13.20
C PHE A 86 1.27 -6.04 14.25
N SER A 87 1.01 -7.24 14.74
CA SER A 87 1.85 -7.93 15.70
C SER A 87 2.29 -9.28 15.15
N ILE A 88 3.57 -9.60 15.33
CA ILE A 88 4.14 -10.90 15.01
C ILE A 88 4.49 -11.56 16.33
N ILE A 89 3.78 -12.64 16.64
CA ILE A 89 3.69 -13.23 17.98
C ILE A 89 4.26 -14.64 17.94
N LYS A 90 5.30 -14.88 18.75
CA LYS A 90 5.89 -16.20 18.92
C LYS A 90 4.83 -17.24 19.33
N THR A 91 4.80 -18.40 18.67
CA THR A 91 3.95 -19.52 19.13
C THR A 91 4.59 -20.22 20.34
N GLY A 92 3.78 -20.92 21.15
CA GLY A 92 4.30 -21.73 22.25
C GLY A 92 5.21 -22.90 21.82
N SER A 93 5.13 -23.33 20.56
CA SER A 93 6.00 -24.33 19.94
C SER A 93 7.34 -23.79 19.44
N SER A 94 7.49 -22.45 19.38
CA SER A 94 8.70 -21.80 18.89
C SER A 94 9.75 -21.67 19.97
N THR A 95 11.00 -21.98 19.65
CA THR A 95 12.14 -21.72 20.55
C THR A 95 12.70 -20.32 20.37
N LEU A 96 12.65 -19.80 19.14
CA LEU A 96 13.22 -18.52 18.75
C LEU A 96 12.14 -17.41 18.68
N PRO A 97 12.53 -16.14 18.88
CA PRO A 97 11.61 -15.00 18.71
C PRO A 97 11.13 -14.85 17.26
N PRO A 98 10.07 -14.08 16.99
CA PRO A 98 9.63 -13.79 15.63
C PRO A 98 10.69 -12.95 14.88
N ILE A 99 10.66 -13.04 13.54
CA ILE A 99 11.49 -12.19 12.67
C ILE A 99 10.63 -11.47 11.65
N LEU A 100 11.11 -10.35 11.14
CA LEU A 100 10.52 -9.62 10.01
C LEU A 100 11.63 -9.11 9.10
N ASN A 101 11.58 -9.41 7.81
CA ASN A 101 12.60 -8.96 6.86
C ASN A 101 12.27 -7.59 6.27
N ALA A 102 11.01 -7.38 5.88
CA ALA A 102 10.49 -6.12 5.38
C ALA A 102 8.96 -6.08 5.53
N TYR A 103 8.38 -4.89 5.46
CA TYR A 103 6.94 -4.71 5.39
C TYR A 103 6.58 -3.53 4.49
N GLU A 104 5.40 -3.60 3.90
CA GLU A 104 4.80 -2.54 3.08
C GLU A 104 3.37 -2.31 3.60
N ILE A 105 2.98 -1.05 3.73
CA ILE A 105 1.62 -0.64 4.13
C ILE A 105 1.09 0.27 3.04
N TYR A 106 -0.03 -0.11 2.44
CA TYR A 106 -0.72 0.66 1.42
C TYR A 106 -2.09 1.07 1.92
N GLU A 107 -2.41 2.35 1.85
CA GLU A 107 -3.76 2.84 2.08
C GLU A 107 -4.63 2.54 0.86
N VAL A 108 -5.81 1.95 1.06
CA VAL A 108 -6.78 1.69 0.00
C VAL A 108 -7.55 2.96 -0.28
N LYS A 109 -7.37 3.51 -1.48
CA LYS A 109 -8.17 4.63 -1.98
C LYS A 109 -9.33 4.09 -2.82
N GLU A 110 -10.55 4.17 -2.27
CA GLU A 110 -11.76 3.91 -3.04
C GLU A 110 -12.14 5.14 -3.85
N PHE A 111 -12.06 5.04 -5.17
CA PHE A 111 -12.57 6.07 -6.07
C PHE A 111 -14.04 5.77 -6.37
N LEU A 112 -14.94 6.49 -5.71
CA LEU A 112 -16.40 6.38 -5.93
C LEU A 112 -16.86 7.03 -7.24
N ILE A 113 -15.95 7.68 -7.97
CA ILE A 113 -16.22 8.42 -9.20
C ILE A 113 -15.73 7.57 -10.37
N SER A 114 -16.51 7.53 -11.45
CA SER A 114 -16.11 6.91 -12.70
C SER A 114 -14.80 7.53 -13.23
N ASP A 115 -14.00 6.72 -13.92
CA ASP A 115 -12.84 7.19 -14.69
C ASP A 115 -13.24 8.29 -15.69
N THR A 116 -12.26 9.10 -16.13
CA THR A 116 -12.47 10.12 -17.15
C THR A 116 -13.07 9.50 -18.41
N ASN A 117 -13.98 10.23 -19.06
CA ASN A 117 -14.59 9.75 -20.31
C ASN A 117 -13.54 9.31 -21.33
N GLN A 118 -13.67 8.08 -21.83
CA GLN A 118 -12.65 7.43 -22.64
C GLN A 118 -12.27 8.20 -23.92
N ASP A 119 -13.24 8.87 -24.56
CA ASP A 119 -12.98 9.67 -25.77
C ASP A 119 -12.11 10.89 -25.43
N ASP A 120 -12.35 11.52 -24.27
CA ASP A 120 -11.55 12.63 -23.78
C ASP A 120 -10.13 12.16 -23.40
N VAL A 121 -9.98 10.96 -22.81
CA VAL A 121 -8.68 10.32 -22.50
C VAL A 121 -7.86 10.09 -23.77
N GLU A 122 -8.47 9.53 -24.81
CA GLU A 122 -7.81 9.28 -26.08
C GLU A 122 -7.38 10.60 -26.75
N ALA A 123 -8.28 11.59 -26.78
CA ALA A 123 -7.99 12.90 -27.35
C ALA A 123 -6.81 13.59 -26.64
N ILE A 124 -6.79 13.63 -25.31
CA ILE A 124 -5.73 14.32 -24.58
C ILE A 124 -4.40 13.57 -24.62
N THR A 125 -4.43 12.23 -24.67
CA THR A 125 -3.22 11.41 -24.84
C THR A 125 -2.59 11.64 -26.21
N ASN A 126 -3.40 11.83 -27.26
CA ASN A 126 -2.93 12.20 -28.58
C ASN A 126 -2.29 13.59 -28.60
N VAL A 127 -2.88 14.57 -27.90
CA VAL A 127 -2.26 15.90 -27.73
C VAL A 127 -0.92 15.80 -27.00
N LYS A 128 -0.88 15.04 -25.90
CA LYS A 128 0.35 14.80 -25.12
C LYS A 128 1.48 14.26 -26.00
N SER A 129 1.19 13.23 -26.78
CA SER A 129 2.18 12.56 -27.63
C SER A 129 2.62 13.42 -28.81
N THR A 130 1.68 14.10 -29.47
CA THR A 130 1.96 14.95 -30.64
C THR A 130 2.89 16.10 -30.30
N TYR A 131 2.67 16.74 -29.15
CA TYR A 131 3.42 17.92 -28.73
C TYR A 131 4.51 17.62 -27.71
N ASN A 132 4.76 16.34 -27.41
CA ASN A 132 5.72 15.88 -26.41
C ASN A 132 5.64 16.65 -25.08
N ILE A 133 4.43 16.81 -24.55
CA ILE A 133 4.18 17.61 -23.34
C ILE A 133 4.69 16.86 -22.11
N GLU A 134 5.65 17.47 -21.41
CA GLU A 134 6.23 16.97 -20.16
C GLU A 134 5.63 17.75 -18.96
N LYS A 135 4.56 17.20 -18.38
CA LYS A 135 3.87 17.68 -17.18
C LYS A 135 3.55 16.50 -16.25
N ASN A 136 2.77 16.69 -15.19
CA ASN A 136 2.21 15.62 -14.34
C ASN A 136 1.20 14.69 -15.06
N TRP A 137 1.19 14.64 -16.39
CA TRP A 137 0.19 13.95 -17.20
C TRP A 137 0.43 12.44 -17.19
N GLN A 138 0.09 11.78 -16.09
CA GLN A 138 0.17 10.33 -15.92
C GLN A 138 -1.08 9.80 -15.23
N GLY A 139 -1.55 8.62 -15.63
CA GLY A 139 -2.77 8.01 -15.06
C GLY A 139 -4.05 8.58 -15.67
N ASP A 140 -5.09 8.71 -14.85
CA ASP A 140 -6.36 9.28 -15.27
C ASP A 140 -6.26 10.83 -15.37
N PRO A 141 -6.75 11.47 -16.46
CA PRO A 141 -6.61 12.92 -16.64
C PRO A 141 -7.32 13.79 -15.61
N CYS A 142 -8.47 13.37 -15.10
CA CYS A 142 -9.29 14.15 -14.17
C CYS A 142 -9.32 13.57 -12.76
N ASN A 143 -9.02 12.29 -12.57
CA ASN A 143 -9.15 11.60 -11.30
C ASN A 143 -7.81 11.18 -10.67
N PRO A 144 -7.72 11.25 -9.33
CA PRO A 144 -8.65 11.94 -8.43
C PRO A 144 -8.61 13.46 -8.65
N GLN A 145 -9.71 14.17 -8.37
CA GLN A 145 -9.88 15.60 -8.69
C GLN A 145 -8.72 16.49 -8.22
N VAL A 146 -8.17 16.20 -7.04
CA VAL A 146 -7.02 16.93 -6.44
C VAL A 146 -5.68 16.67 -7.15
N TYR A 147 -5.57 15.59 -7.92
CA TYR A 147 -4.39 15.22 -8.70
C TYR A 147 -4.68 15.17 -10.21
N SER A 148 -5.69 15.92 -10.68
CA SER A 148 -5.96 16.09 -12.11
C SER A 148 -4.75 16.68 -12.84
N TRP A 149 -4.64 16.37 -14.14
CA TRP A 149 -3.51 16.79 -14.97
C TRP A 149 -3.40 18.31 -15.07
N ASP A 150 -2.18 18.84 -14.97
CA ASP A 150 -1.88 20.25 -14.94
C ASP A 150 -2.31 20.93 -16.23
N GLY A 151 -3.13 21.97 -16.08
CA GLY A 151 -3.70 22.73 -17.18
C GLY A 151 -4.99 22.13 -17.73
N LEU A 152 -5.46 20.98 -17.25
CA LEU A 152 -6.82 20.53 -17.55
C LEU A 152 -7.81 21.19 -16.59
N ASN A 153 -9.01 21.43 -17.10
CA ASN A 153 -10.20 21.66 -16.28
C ASN A 153 -11.23 20.61 -16.65
N CYS A 154 -11.77 19.93 -15.64
CA CYS A 154 -12.74 18.87 -15.83
C CYS A 154 -14.08 19.21 -15.18
N SER A 155 -15.18 18.80 -15.80
CA SER A 155 -16.52 18.83 -15.20
C SER A 155 -16.85 17.49 -14.56
N TYR A 156 -17.48 17.54 -13.39
CA TYR A 156 -17.86 16.36 -12.59
C TYR A 156 -19.38 16.37 -12.38
N HIS A 157 -20.07 15.29 -12.76
CA HIS A 157 -21.52 15.17 -12.67
C HIS A 157 -21.94 13.85 -12.00
N GLY A 158 -21.98 13.85 -10.66
CA GLY A 158 -22.35 12.66 -9.90
C GLY A 158 -21.42 11.49 -10.21
N ASN A 159 -21.99 10.38 -10.67
CA ASN A 159 -21.25 9.18 -11.05
C ASN A 159 -20.91 9.13 -12.56
N ASP A 160 -21.29 10.15 -13.33
CA ASP A 160 -20.95 10.19 -14.75
C ASP A 160 -19.43 10.38 -14.92
N PRO A 161 -18.82 9.75 -15.94
CA PRO A 161 -17.42 9.96 -16.28
C PRO A 161 -17.07 11.46 -16.40
N PRO A 162 -16.05 11.96 -15.68
CA PRO A 162 -15.59 13.33 -15.81
C PRO A 162 -15.27 13.68 -17.26
N ARG A 163 -15.57 14.92 -17.66
CA ARG A 163 -15.29 15.43 -19.01
C ARG A 163 -14.23 16.50 -18.97
N ILE A 164 -13.28 16.46 -19.90
CA ILE A 164 -12.30 17.54 -20.07
C ILE A 164 -12.99 18.70 -20.78
N ILE A 165 -13.17 19.82 -20.08
CA ILE A 165 -13.88 21.00 -20.60
C ILE A 165 -12.92 22.10 -21.08
N SER A 166 -11.67 22.11 -20.60
CA SER A 166 -10.64 22.97 -21.17
C SER A 166 -9.22 22.42 -20.95
N LEU A 167 -8.32 22.89 -21.82
CA LEU A 167 -6.89 22.58 -21.79
C LEU A 167 -6.10 23.89 -21.89
N ASN A 168 -5.19 24.10 -20.95
CA ASN A 168 -4.27 25.22 -20.92
C ASN A 168 -2.84 24.75 -21.24
N LEU A 169 -2.37 25.14 -22.43
CA LEU A 169 -1.01 24.87 -22.93
C LEU A 169 -0.08 26.07 -22.80
N SER A 170 -0.48 27.12 -22.06
CA SER A 170 0.43 28.25 -21.80
C SER A 170 1.73 27.75 -21.17
N SER A 171 2.83 28.39 -21.52
CA SER A 171 4.18 28.04 -21.05
C SER A 171 4.65 26.62 -21.37
N SER A 172 4.00 25.92 -22.31
CA SER A 172 4.39 24.56 -22.71
C SER A 172 5.43 24.52 -23.84
N GLY A 173 5.99 25.68 -24.22
CA GLY A 173 7.10 25.76 -25.20
C GLY A 173 6.77 25.26 -26.60
N LEU A 174 5.50 25.28 -27.00
CA LEU A 174 5.06 24.75 -28.29
C LEU A 174 5.58 25.60 -29.45
N GLU A 175 6.28 24.96 -30.38
CA GLU A 175 6.72 25.52 -31.65
C GLU A 175 5.88 24.93 -32.79
N GLY A 176 5.63 25.73 -33.84
CA GLY A 176 4.77 25.37 -34.97
C GLY A 176 5.51 25.22 -36.28
#